data_AF-A0A7K2WGM6-F1
#
_entry.id   AF-A0A7K2WGM6-F1
#
_cell.length_a   1.000
_cell.length_b   1.000
_cell.length_c   1.000
_cell.angle_alpha   90.00
_cell.angle_beta   90.00
_cell.angle_gamma   90.00
#
_symmetry.space_group_name_H-M   'P 1'
#
loop_
_entity.id
_entity.type
_entity.pdbx_description
1 polymer ?
#
loop_
_entity_poly.entity_id
_entity_poly.type
_entity_poly.pdbx_seq_one_letter_code
_entity_poly.pdbx_strand_id
1 'polypeptide(L)'
;GRPATDPRAREETAAVWGVRELPHAYGRDTGQIVEAAATGELGALVVAGVELADLPDPAGARAALDAVGFLVSLELRPSEVTDRADVVFPVAAVAEKPGTFLNWEGRARLFEAALKPEQMTRRLAPSDARVLHMLADALDVHFALPDHRAVRSELDRLGGWDGSRATAPRESARPVPRPGDGEAVLAGHRLLLDQGLLQQG
;
A
#
# COMPACT_ATOMS: atom_id res chain seq x y z
N GLY A 1 -6.51 -5.37 14.52
CA GLY A 1 -7.42 -6.22 13.74
C GLY A 1 -7.27 -7.67 14.17
N ARG A 2 -7.94 -8.56 13.44
CA ARG A 2 -7.80 -10.02 13.53
C ARG A 2 -6.39 -10.45 13.10
N PRO A 3 -5.61 -11.19 13.92
CA PRO A 3 -4.30 -11.70 13.51
C PRO A 3 -4.44 -12.82 12.47
N ALA A 4 -3.69 -12.75 11.38
CA ALA A 4 -3.69 -13.82 10.37
C ALA A 4 -3.23 -15.18 10.92
N THR A 5 -2.44 -15.21 11.99
CA THR A 5 -1.97 -16.45 12.62
C THR A 5 -2.97 -17.09 13.58
N ASP A 6 -3.99 -16.35 14.02
CA ASP A 6 -5.01 -16.88 14.91
C ASP A 6 -6.06 -17.68 14.10
N PRO A 7 -6.26 -18.99 14.38
CA PRO A 7 -7.23 -19.81 13.65
C PRO A 7 -8.66 -19.27 13.70
N ARG A 8 -9.13 -18.81 14.87
CA ARG A 8 -10.49 -18.26 15.03
C ARG A 8 -10.64 -17.00 14.19
N ALA A 9 -9.62 -16.16 14.20
CA ALA A 9 -9.63 -14.92 13.44
C ALA A 9 -9.65 -15.18 11.92
N ARG A 10 -8.95 -16.20 11.43
CA ARG A 10 -9.03 -16.62 10.01
C ARG A 10 -10.40 -17.20 9.66
N GLU A 11 -10.95 -18.07 10.49
CA GLU A 11 -12.25 -18.71 10.28
C GLU A 11 -13.37 -17.66 10.21
N GLU A 12 -13.40 -16.71 11.14
CA GLU A 12 -14.35 -15.59 11.14
C GLU A 12 -14.23 -14.74 9.87
N THR A 13 -13.01 -14.36 9.47
CA THR A 13 -12.79 -13.56 8.25
C THR A 13 -13.17 -14.36 6.99
N ALA A 14 -12.81 -15.63 6.90
CA ALA A 14 -13.14 -16.51 5.78
C ALA A 14 -14.66 -16.63 5.60
N ALA A 15 -15.39 -16.79 6.71
CA ALA A 15 -16.85 -16.82 6.70
C ALA A 15 -17.47 -15.51 6.22
N VAL A 16 -16.97 -14.34 6.68
CA VAL A 16 -17.47 -13.02 6.23
C VAL A 16 -17.19 -12.78 4.74
N TRP A 17 -16.03 -13.21 4.25
CA TRP A 17 -15.63 -13.07 2.85
C TRP A 17 -16.19 -14.17 1.94
N GLY A 18 -16.83 -15.20 2.50
CA GLY A 18 -17.39 -16.32 1.73
C GLY A 18 -16.34 -17.18 1.04
N VAL A 19 -15.11 -17.23 1.57
CA VAL A 19 -14.01 -18.05 1.04
C VAL A 19 -13.82 -19.31 1.89
N ARG A 20 -13.35 -20.40 1.27
CA ARG A 20 -13.18 -21.69 1.96
C ARG A 20 -12.17 -21.61 3.10
N GLU A 21 -11.03 -20.98 2.84
CA GLU A 21 -9.96 -20.84 3.82
C GLU A 21 -9.07 -19.64 3.47
N LEU A 22 -8.38 -19.11 4.49
CA LEU A 22 -7.35 -18.09 4.32
C LEU A 22 -5.96 -18.71 4.50
N PRO A 23 -4.92 -18.18 3.84
CA PRO A 23 -3.54 -18.58 4.09
C PRO A 23 -3.19 -18.49 5.58
N HIS A 24 -2.46 -19.49 6.08
CA HIS A 24 -2.03 -19.57 7.48
C HIS A 24 -0.60 -19.03 7.70
N ALA A 25 0.19 -18.92 6.62
CA ALA A 25 1.53 -18.36 6.66
C ALA A 25 1.50 -16.83 6.65
N TYR A 26 2.54 -16.22 7.22
CA TYR A 26 2.77 -14.79 7.05
C TYR A 26 3.02 -14.46 5.58
N GLY A 27 2.46 -13.34 5.12
CA GLY A 27 2.86 -12.74 3.85
C GLY A 27 4.31 -12.26 3.91
N ARG A 28 4.92 -12.08 2.74
CA ARG A 28 6.23 -11.43 2.62
C ARG A 28 6.12 -9.97 3.08
N ASP A 29 7.09 -9.50 3.85
CA ASP A 29 7.26 -8.06 4.10
C ASP A 29 7.82 -7.34 2.87
N THR A 30 7.89 -6.00 2.90
CA THR A 30 8.36 -5.21 1.75
C THR A 30 9.77 -5.59 1.30
N GLY A 31 10.69 -5.88 2.22
CA GLY A 31 12.05 -6.29 1.88
C GLY A 31 12.07 -7.65 1.19
N GLN A 32 11.33 -8.61 1.73
CA GLN A 32 11.15 -9.94 1.15
C GLN A 32 10.44 -9.89 -0.21
N ILE A 33 9.50 -8.96 -0.43
CA ILE A 33 8.84 -8.74 -1.73
C ILE A 33 9.87 -8.24 -2.75
N VAL A 34 10.67 -7.24 -2.39
CA VAL A 34 11.73 -6.69 -3.27
C VAL A 34 12.77 -7.76 -3.61
N GLU A 35 13.24 -8.52 -2.62
CA GLU A 35 14.17 -9.62 -2.84
C GLU A 35 13.56 -10.69 -3.75
N ALA A 36 12.34 -11.14 -3.48
CA ALA A 36 11.67 -12.17 -4.27
C ALA A 36 11.37 -11.71 -5.72
N ALA A 37 11.14 -10.41 -5.93
CA ALA A 37 11.03 -9.86 -7.28
C ALA A 37 12.39 -9.85 -8.00
N ALA A 38 13.47 -9.46 -7.30
CA ALA A 38 14.82 -9.47 -7.86
C ALA A 38 15.33 -10.89 -8.19
N THR A 39 14.96 -11.90 -7.39
CA THR A 39 15.35 -13.30 -7.60
C THR A 39 14.42 -14.06 -8.56
N GLY A 40 13.32 -13.44 -9.00
CA GLY A 40 12.31 -14.05 -9.88
C GLY A 40 11.37 -15.04 -9.20
N GLU A 41 11.38 -15.12 -7.86
CA GLU A 41 10.38 -15.87 -7.09
C GLU A 41 8.97 -15.27 -7.22
N LEU A 42 8.88 -13.93 -7.37
CA LEU A 42 7.65 -13.24 -7.72
C LEU A 42 7.68 -12.85 -9.20
N GLY A 43 6.71 -13.35 -9.95
CA GLY A 43 6.57 -13.03 -11.37
C GLY A 43 5.85 -11.71 -11.65
N ALA A 44 5.17 -11.13 -10.65
CA ALA A 44 4.42 -9.89 -10.81
C ALA A 44 4.32 -9.07 -9.52
N LEU A 45 4.19 -7.76 -9.66
CA LEU A 45 3.93 -6.81 -8.59
C LEU A 45 2.79 -5.86 -8.93
N VAL A 46 1.99 -5.52 -7.92
CA VAL A 46 1.06 -4.39 -7.95
C VAL A 46 1.54 -3.37 -6.92
N VAL A 47 1.92 -2.18 -7.37
CA VAL A 47 2.51 -1.14 -6.54
C VAL A 47 1.58 0.07 -6.49
N ALA A 48 1.31 0.58 -5.29
CA ALA A 48 0.45 1.74 -5.08
C ALA A 48 1.02 2.60 -3.94
N GLY A 49 1.30 3.88 -4.21
CA GLY A 49 1.74 4.83 -3.18
C GLY A 49 3.08 4.50 -2.52
N VAL A 50 4.03 3.93 -3.27
CA VAL A 50 5.39 3.62 -2.80
C VAL A 50 6.40 4.49 -3.53
N GLU A 51 7.22 5.21 -2.78
CA GLU A 51 8.38 5.93 -3.30
C GLU A 51 9.65 5.09 -3.05
N LEU A 52 10.43 4.81 -4.09
CA LEU A 52 11.59 3.91 -3.95
C LEU A 52 12.66 4.50 -3.04
N ALA A 53 12.78 5.84 -3.04
CA ALA A 53 13.72 6.55 -2.18
C ALA A 53 13.39 6.42 -0.68
N ASP A 54 12.17 6.03 -0.32
CA ASP A 54 11.76 5.81 1.08
C ASP A 54 12.09 4.39 1.58
N LEU A 55 12.52 3.50 0.68
CA LEU A 55 12.89 2.13 1.04
C LEU A 55 14.30 2.06 1.64
N PRO A 56 14.60 1.07 2.50
CA PRO A 56 15.92 0.93 3.13
C PRO A 56 17.09 0.71 2.14
N ASP A 57 16.80 0.18 0.95
CA ASP A 57 17.73 0.03 -0.17
C ASP A 57 17.04 0.44 -1.48
N PRO A 58 17.05 1.75 -1.81
CA PRO A 58 16.40 2.25 -3.03
C PRO A 58 17.00 1.68 -4.32
N ALA A 59 18.31 1.39 -4.33
CA ALA A 59 18.99 0.85 -5.49
C ALA A 59 18.59 -0.61 -5.75
N GLY A 60 18.53 -1.42 -4.69
CA GLY A 60 18.01 -2.78 -4.75
C GLY A 60 16.54 -2.82 -5.16
N ALA A 61 15.71 -1.92 -4.63
CA ALA A 61 14.31 -1.81 -5.03
C ALA A 61 14.15 -1.46 -6.52
N ARG A 62 14.97 -0.53 -7.03
CA ARG A 62 15.00 -0.18 -8.45
C ARG A 62 15.36 -1.39 -9.32
N ALA A 63 16.43 -2.11 -8.96
CA ALA A 63 16.86 -3.30 -9.67
C ALA A 63 15.79 -4.41 -9.65
N ALA A 64 15.07 -4.58 -8.53
CA ALA A 64 13.97 -5.53 -8.43
C ALA A 64 12.80 -5.18 -9.35
N LEU A 65 12.43 -3.89 -9.44
CA LEU A 65 11.40 -3.44 -10.37
C LEU A 65 11.83 -3.55 -11.83
N ASP A 66 13.12 -3.38 -12.14
CA ASP A 66 13.66 -3.62 -13.48
C ASP A 66 13.67 -5.13 -13.86
N ALA A 67 13.69 -6.02 -12.87
CA ALA A 67 13.79 -7.47 -13.05
C ALA A 67 12.46 -8.21 -13.00
N VAL A 68 11.44 -7.67 -12.34
CA VAL A 68 10.14 -8.34 -12.19
C VAL A 68 9.46 -8.55 -13.55
N GLY A 69 8.84 -9.72 -13.74
CA GLY A 69 8.25 -10.09 -15.03
C GLY A 69 7.02 -9.29 -15.44
N PHE A 70 6.28 -8.71 -14.48
CA PHE A 70 5.12 -7.88 -14.76
C PHE A 70 4.85 -6.88 -13.62
N LEU A 71 4.75 -5.60 -13.94
CA LEU A 71 4.55 -4.53 -12.96
C LEU A 71 3.32 -3.68 -13.29
N VAL A 72 2.37 -3.66 -12.35
CA VAL A 72 1.20 -2.77 -12.38
C VAL A 72 1.41 -1.64 -11.36
N SER A 73 1.29 -0.40 -11.81
CA SER A 73 1.40 0.79 -10.95
C SER A 73 0.06 1.51 -10.82
N LEU A 74 -0.40 1.77 -9.59
CA LEU A 74 -1.52 2.65 -9.28
C LEU A 74 -0.95 3.98 -8.85
N GLU A 75 -1.09 5.00 -9.70
CA GLU A 75 -0.34 6.24 -9.53
C GLU A 75 -1.18 7.52 -9.68
N LEU A 76 -0.80 8.51 -8.89
CA LEU A 76 -1.34 9.87 -8.96
C LEU A 76 -0.58 10.72 -9.99
N ARG A 77 0.70 10.41 -10.20
CA ARG A 77 1.62 11.13 -11.07
C ARG A 77 2.73 10.20 -11.56
N PRO A 78 3.49 10.59 -12.60
CA PRO A 78 4.70 9.86 -12.99
C PRO A 78 5.71 9.76 -11.84
N SER A 79 6.35 8.60 -11.75
CA SER A 79 7.32 8.21 -10.71
C SER A 79 8.28 7.15 -11.24
N GLU A 80 9.32 6.84 -10.47
CA GLU A 80 10.28 5.78 -10.85
C GLU A 80 9.63 4.40 -11.02
N VAL A 81 8.51 4.16 -10.33
CA VAL A 81 7.70 2.95 -10.49
C VAL A 81 6.96 2.99 -11.82
N THR A 82 6.40 4.15 -12.18
CA THR A 82 5.71 4.38 -13.45
C THR A 82 6.64 4.11 -14.64
N ASP A 83 7.90 4.59 -14.56
CA ASP A 83 8.90 4.42 -15.63
C ASP A 83 9.24 2.95 -15.92
N ARG A 84 8.92 2.04 -14.99
CA ARG A 84 9.21 0.60 -15.07
C ARG A 84 7.95 -0.25 -15.25
N ALA A 85 6.77 0.33 -15.09
CA ALA A 85 5.53 -0.42 -15.06
C ALA A 85 5.07 -0.79 -16.49
N ASP A 86 4.62 -2.03 -16.65
CA ASP A 86 3.96 -2.50 -17.87
C ASP A 86 2.57 -1.89 -18.01
N VAL A 87 1.89 -1.66 -16.88
CA VAL A 87 0.55 -1.06 -16.83
C VAL A 87 0.50 0.01 -15.76
N VAL A 88 0.01 1.19 -16.13
CA VAL A 88 -0.19 2.31 -15.21
C VAL A 88 -1.68 2.64 -15.14
N PHE A 89 -2.25 2.53 -13.95
CA PHE A 89 -3.61 2.99 -13.65
C PHE A 89 -3.55 4.34 -12.94
N PRO A 90 -4.01 5.43 -13.59
CA PRO A 90 -4.15 6.70 -12.89
C PRO A 90 -5.27 6.60 -11.86
N VAL A 91 -4.99 7.02 -10.62
CA VAL A 91 -5.96 6.99 -9.51
C VAL A 91 -6.25 8.39 -8.99
N ALA A 92 -7.41 8.55 -8.32
CA ALA A 92 -7.81 9.83 -7.72
C ALA A 92 -6.95 10.18 -6.50
N ALA A 93 -6.56 11.44 -6.39
CA ALA A 93 -5.89 11.95 -5.20
C ALA A 93 -6.85 11.97 -3.99
N VAL A 94 -6.31 12.06 -2.78
CA VAL A 94 -7.11 12.12 -1.54
C VAL A 94 -8.11 13.27 -1.56
N ALA A 95 -7.73 14.43 -2.11
CA ALA A 95 -8.62 15.59 -2.20
C ALA A 95 -9.81 15.37 -3.16
N GLU A 96 -9.74 14.38 -4.05
CA GLU A 96 -10.67 14.16 -5.16
C GLU A 96 -11.65 12.99 -4.90
N LYS A 97 -11.49 12.29 -3.77
CA LYS A 97 -12.31 11.13 -3.41
C LYS A 97 -12.70 11.15 -1.93
N PRO A 98 -13.88 10.62 -1.55
CA PRO A 98 -14.20 10.42 -0.15
C PRO A 98 -13.36 9.27 0.43
N GLY A 99 -13.19 9.27 1.75
CA GLY A 99 -12.39 8.23 2.40
C GLY A 99 -12.44 8.29 3.91
N THR A 100 -11.53 7.54 4.53
CA THR A 100 -11.37 7.48 5.97
C THR A 100 -9.89 7.34 6.32
N PHE A 101 -9.40 8.17 7.23
CA PHE A 101 -8.10 7.97 7.86
C PHE A 101 -8.27 7.43 9.28
N LEU A 102 -7.38 6.53 9.68
CA LEU A 102 -7.18 6.21 11.10
C LEU A 102 -6.09 7.16 11.62
N ASN A 103 -6.42 7.91 12.66
CA ASN A 103 -5.41 8.73 13.33
C ASN A 103 -4.52 7.87 14.25
N TRP A 104 -3.51 8.48 14.84
CA TRP A 104 -2.56 7.83 15.75
C TRP A 104 -3.20 7.22 17.01
N GLU A 105 -4.41 7.63 17.38
CA GLU A 105 -5.20 7.06 18.48
C GLU A 105 -6.09 5.89 18.03
N GLY A 106 -5.99 5.50 16.75
CA GLY A 106 -6.81 4.46 16.13
C GLY A 106 -8.25 4.89 15.85
N ARG A 107 -8.57 6.19 15.87
CA ARG A 107 -9.92 6.70 15.57
C ARG A 107 -10.11 6.93 14.08
N ALA A 108 -11.21 6.42 13.55
CA ALA A 108 -11.65 6.65 12.17
C ALA A 108 -12.16 8.09 12.00
N ARG A 109 -11.64 8.78 10.98
CA ARG A 109 -12.06 10.12 10.56
C ARG A 109 -12.48 10.06 9.10
N LEU A 110 -13.79 10.16 8.88
CA LEU A 110 -14.37 10.21 7.55
C LEU A 110 -14.18 11.62 6.97
N PHE A 111 -13.99 11.67 5.66
CA PHE A 111 -13.94 12.90 4.91
C PHE A 111 -14.60 12.71 3.54
N GLU A 112 -15.15 13.81 3.03
CA GLU A 112 -15.70 13.89 1.68
C GLU A 112 -14.64 14.42 0.71
N ALA A 113 -14.88 14.24 -0.60
CA ALA A 113 -14.04 14.86 -1.62
C ALA A 113 -14.08 16.39 -1.48
N ALA A 114 -12.90 17.01 -1.36
CA ALA A 114 -12.76 18.46 -1.29
C ALA A 114 -12.89 19.10 -2.68
N LEU A 115 -12.38 18.41 -3.71
CA LEU A 115 -12.48 18.79 -5.12
C LEU A 115 -13.53 17.92 -5.78
N LYS A 116 -14.62 18.56 -6.22
CA LYS A 116 -15.72 17.88 -6.91
C LYS A 116 -15.44 17.77 -8.41
N PRO A 117 -15.99 16.76 -9.10
CA PRO A 117 -15.78 16.56 -10.54
C PRO A 117 -16.05 17.83 -11.38
N GLU A 118 -17.09 18.59 -11.05
CA GLU A 118 -17.46 19.84 -11.74
C GLU A 118 -16.47 21.00 -11.54
N GLN A 119 -15.56 20.89 -10.57
CA GLN A 119 -14.52 21.89 -10.28
C GLN A 119 -13.19 21.56 -10.96
N MET A 120 -13.08 20.41 -11.62
CA MET A 120 -11.83 19.91 -12.19
C MET A 120 -11.76 20.22 -13.69
N THR A 121 -10.56 20.56 -14.16
CA THR A 121 -10.27 20.76 -15.60
C THR A 121 -10.02 19.45 -16.34
N ARG A 122 -9.86 18.35 -15.60
CA ARG A 122 -9.64 17.00 -16.12
C ARG A 122 -10.74 16.06 -15.65
N ARG A 123 -10.87 14.92 -16.35
CA ARG A 123 -11.72 13.83 -15.89
C ARG A 123 -11.20 13.29 -14.55
N LEU A 124 -12.11 13.11 -13.59
CA LEU A 124 -11.81 12.47 -12.33
C LEU A 124 -11.38 11.02 -12.59
N ALA A 125 -10.19 10.66 -12.07
CA ALA A 125 -9.68 9.31 -12.10
C ALA A 125 -10.49 8.42 -11.12
N PRO A 126 -10.57 7.10 -11.35
CA PRO A 126 -11.16 6.19 -10.35
C PRO A 126 -10.35 6.19 -9.05
N SER A 127 -10.97 5.85 -7.93
CA SER A 127 -10.22 5.55 -6.70
C SER A 127 -9.44 4.23 -6.85
N ASP A 128 -8.40 4.04 -6.05
CA ASP A 128 -7.62 2.80 -5.98
C ASP A 128 -8.52 1.58 -5.72
N ALA A 129 -9.46 1.71 -4.78
CA ALA A 129 -10.44 0.67 -4.48
C ALA A 129 -11.31 0.33 -5.70
N ARG A 130 -11.71 1.33 -6.49
CA ARG A 130 -12.48 1.11 -7.73
C ARG A 130 -11.64 0.41 -8.79
N VAL A 131 -10.36 0.77 -8.95
CA VAL A 131 -9.42 0.10 -9.85
C VAL A 131 -9.24 -1.36 -9.44
N LEU A 132 -8.98 -1.63 -8.15
CA LEU A 132 -8.81 -2.99 -7.64
C LEU A 132 -10.07 -3.84 -7.81
N HIS A 133 -11.25 -3.28 -7.59
CA HIS A 133 -12.51 -3.97 -7.85
C HIS A 133 -12.70 -4.29 -9.34
N MET A 134 -12.39 -3.35 -10.24
CA MET A 134 -12.46 -3.59 -11.70
C MET A 134 -11.45 -4.65 -12.15
N LEU A 135 -10.24 -4.66 -11.58
CA LEU A 135 -9.23 -5.69 -11.83
C LEU A 135 -9.70 -7.06 -11.35
N ALA A 136 -10.30 -7.12 -10.16
CA ALA A 136 -10.85 -8.35 -9.63
C ALA A 136 -11.96 -8.90 -10.53
N ASP A 137 -12.91 -8.05 -10.97
CA ASP A 137 -13.96 -8.45 -11.92
C ASP A 137 -13.38 -8.95 -13.25
N ALA A 138 -12.32 -8.30 -13.77
CA ALA A 138 -11.64 -8.75 -14.98
C ALA A 138 -10.92 -10.10 -14.82
N LEU A 139 -10.58 -10.47 -13.58
CA LEU A 139 -10.00 -11.76 -13.20
C LEU A 139 -11.06 -12.78 -12.75
N ASP A 140 -12.35 -12.50 -12.95
CA ASP A 140 -13.48 -13.35 -12.54
C ASP A 140 -13.57 -13.55 -11.01
N VAL A 141 -13.11 -12.55 -10.24
CA VAL A 141 -13.19 -12.49 -8.78
C VAL A 141 -14.07 -11.30 -8.37
N HIS A 142 -15.30 -11.59 -7.94
CA HIS A 142 -16.29 -10.55 -7.66
C HIS A 142 -16.31 -10.12 -6.19
N PHE A 143 -15.59 -9.05 -5.87
CA PHE A 143 -15.61 -8.48 -4.51
C PHE A 143 -16.95 -7.82 -4.15
N ALA A 144 -17.75 -7.40 -5.13
CA ALA A 144 -18.97 -6.62 -4.92
C ALA A 144 -18.74 -5.32 -4.13
N LEU A 145 -17.62 -4.62 -4.42
CA LEU A 145 -17.21 -3.37 -3.77
C LEU A 145 -17.17 -2.20 -4.79
N PRO A 146 -18.31 -1.79 -5.36
CA PRO A 146 -18.34 -0.80 -6.45
C PRO A 146 -17.94 0.61 -6.02
N ASP A 147 -18.08 0.94 -4.74
CA ASP A 147 -17.82 2.27 -4.20
C ASP A 147 -17.34 2.25 -2.74
N HIS A 148 -16.99 3.44 -2.22
CA HIS A 148 -16.49 3.61 -0.86
C HIS A 148 -17.51 3.22 0.23
N ARG A 149 -18.81 3.34 -0.04
CA ARG A 149 -19.86 2.98 0.93
C ARG A 149 -19.91 1.46 1.06
N ALA A 150 -19.86 0.74 -0.05
CA ALA A 150 -19.79 -0.71 -0.06
C ALA A 150 -18.54 -1.22 0.68
N VAL A 151 -17.36 -0.61 0.45
CA VAL A 151 -16.14 -0.93 1.20
C VAL A 151 -16.32 -0.69 2.70
N ARG A 152 -16.90 0.45 3.11
CA ARG A 152 -17.12 0.73 4.54
C ARG A 152 -18.09 -0.26 5.17
N SER A 153 -19.20 -0.55 4.50
CA SER A 153 -20.18 -1.53 4.97
C SER A 153 -19.58 -2.94 5.06
N GLU A 154 -18.68 -3.32 4.16
CA GLU A 154 -17.94 -4.58 4.28
C GLU A 154 -17.00 -4.59 5.50
N LEU A 155 -16.22 -3.54 5.71
CA LEU A 155 -15.37 -3.41 6.89
C LEU A 155 -16.18 -3.42 8.20
N ASP A 156 -17.38 -2.82 8.20
CA ASP A 156 -18.29 -2.86 9.35
C ASP A 156 -18.85 -4.26 9.61
N ARG A 157 -19.09 -5.06 8.56
CA ARG A 157 -19.52 -6.47 8.69
C ARG A 157 -18.46 -7.34 9.36
N LEU A 158 -17.18 -7.06 9.15
CA LEU A 158 -16.11 -7.74 9.88
C LEU A 158 -16.18 -7.45 11.39
N GLY A 159 -16.65 -6.28 11.79
CA GLY A 159 -16.85 -5.91 13.19
C GLY A 159 -15.56 -5.86 14.03
N GLY A 160 -15.73 -5.81 15.35
CA GLY A 160 -14.63 -5.77 16.32
C GLY A 160 -13.95 -7.12 16.50
N TRP A 161 -12.70 -7.09 16.95
CA TRP A 161 -11.95 -8.27 17.40
C TRP A 161 -11.71 -8.17 18.90
N ASP A 162 -12.16 -9.18 19.65
CA ASP A 162 -12.05 -9.30 21.11
C ASP A 162 -10.97 -10.28 21.57
N GLY A 163 -10.30 -10.98 20.64
CA GLY A 163 -9.19 -11.88 20.94
C GLY A 163 -7.83 -11.18 21.05
N SER A 164 -6.77 -11.97 21.15
CA SER A 164 -5.39 -11.46 21.22
C SER A 164 -5.05 -10.67 19.95
N ARG A 165 -4.39 -9.52 20.12
CA ARG A 165 -3.96 -8.67 19.01
C ARG A 165 -2.58 -9.10 18.51
N ALA A 166 -2.28 -8.78 17.26
CA ALA A 166 -0.95 -8.95 16.71
C ALA A 166 0.07 -8.18 17.56
N THR A 167 1.26 -8.76 17.75
CA THR A 167 2.36 -8.11 18.45
C THR A 167 2.88 -6.91 17.65
N ALA A 168 3.36 -5.88 18.34
CA ALA A 168 4.03 -4.76 17.68
C ALA A 168 5.23 -5.27 16.85
N PRO A 169 5.53 -4.64 15.70
CA PRO A 169 6.75 -4.92 14.95
C PRO A 169 7.97 -4.82 15.87
N ARG A 170 8.86 -5.81 15.81
CA ARG A 170 10.10 -5.82 16.57
C ARG A 170 11.25 -5.60 15.59
N GLU A 171 11.59 -4.35 15.39
CA GLU A 171 12.78 -3.97 14.63
C GLU A 171 13.98 -3.87 15.58
N SER A 172 15.07 -4.56 15.25
CA SER A 172 16.34 -4.39 15.96
C SER A 172 17.03 -3.11 15.49
N ALA A 173 17.51 -2.30 16.41
CA ALA A 173 18.31 -1.12 16.07
C ALA A 173 19.54 -1.55 15.27
N ARG A 174 19.78 -0.89 14.13
CA ARG A 174 21.04 -1.08 13.38
C ARG A 174 22.21 -0.55 14.23
N PRO A 175 23.37 -1.23 14.23
CA PRO A 175 24.57 -0.72 14.88
C PRO A 175 24.92 0.67 14.34
N VAL A 176 25.19 1.62 15.24
CA VAL A 176 25.64 2.95 14.84
C VAL A 176 27.05 2.82 14.23
N PRO A 177 27.30 3.36 13.03
CA PRO A 177 28.64 3.35 12.44
C PRO A 177 29.65 4.04 13.37
N ARG A 178 30.90 3.57 13.37
CA ARG A 178 31.99 4.26 14.06
C ARG A 178 32.79 5.05 13.02
N PRO A 179 32.88 6.39 13.12
CA PRO A 179 33.67 7.16 12.19
C PRO A 179 35.16 6.87 12.39
N GLY A 180 35.94 6.89 11.30
CA GLY A 180 37.39 6.88 11.36
C GLY A 180 37.98 8.23 11.79
N ASP A 181 39.30 8.31 11.84
CA ASP A 181 40.01 9.55 12.17
C ASP A 181 39.70 10.64 11.13
N GLY A 182 39.15 11.77 11.59
CA GLY A 182 38.73 12.88 10.72
C GLY A 182 37.32 12.74 10.12
N GLU A 183 36.58 11.68 10.44
CA GLU A 183 35.21 11.47 9.99
C GLU A 183 34.18 11.81 11.08
N ALA A 184 32.92 11.99 10.68
CA ALA A 184 31.79 12.13 11.58
C ALA A 184 30.58 11.35 11.06
N VAL A 185 29.76 10.81 11.97
CA VAL A 185 28.48 10.20 11.62
C VAL A 185 27.41 11.29 11.67
N LEU A 186 26.83 11.61 10.51
CA LEU A 186 25.71 12.53 10.42
C LEU A 186 24.40 11.73 10.45
N ALA A 187 23.66 11.87 11.54
CA ALA A 187 22.26 11.46 11.61
C ALA A 187 21.37 12.66 11.33
N GLY A 188 20.94 12.80 10.07
CA GLY A 188 19.98 13.82 9.64
C GLY A 188 18.65 13.19 9.28
N HIS A 189 17.57 13.96 9.42
CA HIS A 189 16.29 13.64 8.78
C HIS A 189 16.19 14.50 7.52
N ARG A 190 15.77 13.90 6.40
CA ARG A 190 15.47 14.66 5.18
C ARG A 190 14.30 15.58 5.52
N LEU A 191 14.52 16.88 5.53
CA LEU A 191 13.53 17.86 5.98
C LEU A 191 12.30 17.96 5.05
N LEU A 192 12.24 17.18 3.96
CA LEU A 192 11.28 17.29 2.86
C LEU A 192 11.19 18.72 2.27
N LEU A 193 12.21 19.55 2.52
CA LEU A 193 12.28 20.94 2.06
C LEU A 193 12.70 21.05 0.59
N ASP A 194 13.31 20.01 0.04
CA ASP A 194 13.79 19.98 -1.34
C ASP A 194 13.04 18.89 -2.10
N GLN A 195 12.29 19.29 -3.12
CA GLN A 195 11.54 18.39 -4.00
C GLN A 195 10.44 17.58 -3.30
N GLY A 196 9.66 18.21 -2.42
CA GLY A 196 8.35 17.64 -2.06
C GLY A 196 7.56 17.47 -3.34
N LEU A 197 7.39 16.23 -3.82
CA LEU A 197 6.86 15.95 -5.16
C LEU A 197 5.40 16.40 -5.34
N LEU A 198 4.71 16.72 -4.24
CA LEU A 198 3.42 17.43 -4.25
C LEU A 198 3.52 18.90 -4.72
N GLN A 199 4.72 19.43 -4.90
CA GLN A 199 4.99 20.75 -5.49
C GLN A 199 5.29 20.66 -7.00
N GLN A 200 5.50 19.45 -7.55
CA GLN A 200 5.57 19.25 -8.99
C GLN A 200 4.14 19.12 -9.52
N GLY A 201 3.52 20.26 -9.82
CA GLY A 201 2.18 20.39 -10.39
C GLY A 201 2.13 21.52 -11.39
#